data_AF-F1L9P3-F1
#
_entry.id   AF-F1L9P3-F1
#
_cell.length_a   1.000
_cell.length_b   1.000
_cell.length_c   1.000
_cell.angle_alpha   90.00
_cell.angle_beta   90.00
_cell.angle_gamma   90.00
#
_symmetry.space_group_name_H-M   'P 1'
#
loop_
_entity.id
_entity.type
_entity.pdbx_description
1 polymer ?
#
loop_
_entity_poly.entity_id
_entity_poly.type
_entity_poly.pdbx_seq_one_letter_code
_entity_poly.pdbx_strand_id
1 'polypeptide(L)'
;MVKWNLMRNAVRRNWSPSSSPVYRLKSASVWIRRKKLGAQGKVDEAKEAVRQAEKFKQERTALERLLTQSSTPANHIEDLANQLSKPMEVCQVCGCFMLVNDVQQRIDDHYAGKQHMAYAKIRATIEEMDKKREEKRKKALIEGKWKCAARLKEHLNAKRTFSLNTASGA
;
A
#
# COMPACT_ATOMS: atom_id res chain seq x y z
N MET A 1 14.09 -34.31 -39.51
CA MET A 1 15.02 -33.25 -39.01
C MET A 1 14.37 -32.21 -38.09
N VAL A 2 13.04 -32.04 -38.08
CA VAL A 2 12.34 -30.93 -37.37
C VAL A 2 12.15 -31.14 -35.85
N LYS A 3 12.09 -32.39 -35.37
CA LYS A 3 11.87 -32.72 -33.94
C LYS A 3 13.07 -32.36 -33.04
N TRP A 4 14.27 -32.25 -33.59
CA TRP A 4 15.50 -31.87 -32.87
C TRP A 4 15.58 -30.35 -32.58
N ASN A 5 14.96 -29.50 -33.41
CA ASN A 5 14.98 -28.05 -33.22
C ASN A 5 13.99 -27.57 -32.15
N LEU A 6 12.83 -28.22 -31.98
CA LEU A 6 11.91 -27.89 -30.88
C LEU A 6 12.48 -28.21 -29.50
N MET A 7 13.18 -29.34 -29.35
CA MET A 7 13.81 -29.72 -28.08
C MET A 7 14.96 -28.77 -27.69
N ARG A 8 15.72 -28.30 -28.69
CA ARG A 8 16.81 -27.32 -28.50
C ARG A 8 16.27 -25.96 -28.06
N ASN A 9 15.07 -25.59 -28.51
CA ASN A 9 14.39 -24.35 -28.12
C ASN A 9 13.68 -24.43 -26.75
N ALA A 10 13.14 -25.58 -26.36
CA ALA A 10 12.49 -25.72 -25.04
C ALA A 10 13.48 -25.61 -23.86
N VAL A 11 14.72 -26.11 -24.02
CA VAL A 11 15.79 -25.94 -23.02
C VAL A 11 16.31 -24.50 -22.99
N ARG A 12 16.19 -23.76 -24.10
CA ARG A 12 16.60 -22.34 -24.20
C ARG A 12 15.63 -21.36 -23.56
N ARG A 13 14.33 -21.67 -23.47
CA ARG A 13 13.30 -20.71 -23.02
C ARG A 13 13.26 -20.49 -21.50
N ASN A 14 13.88 -21.35 -20.70
CA ASN A 14 13.85 -21.25 -19.23
C ASN A 14 15.24 -21.07 -18.59
N TRP A 15 16.24 -20.63 -19.36
CA TRP A 15 17.64 -20.55 -18.91
C TRP A 15 18.26 -19.19 -19.22
N SER A 16 18.72 -18.50 -18.18
CA SER A 16 19.36 -17.19 -18.27
C SER A 16 20.74 -17.28 -18.94
N PRO A 17 21.13 -16.30 -19.78
CA PRO A 17 22.41 -16.30 -20.50
C PRO A 17 23.67 -16.21 -19.63
N SER A 18 23.57 -15.86 -18.33
CA SER A 18 24.69 -15.64 -17.40
C SER A 18 25.38 -16.92 -16.91
N SER A 19 24.87 -18.09 -17.28
CA SER A 19 25.38 -19.38 -16.81
C SER A 19 26.73 -19.71 -17.46
N SER A 20 27.80 -19.77 -16.67
CA SER A 20 29.16 -20.18 -17.07
C SER A 20 29.17 -21.40 -18.01
N PRO A 21 29.99 -21.41 -19.08
CA PRO A 21 30.04 -22.49 -20.08
C PRO A 21 30.17 -23.90 -19.47
N VAL A 22 30.85 -24.01 -18.32
CA VAL A 22 31.05 -25.25 -17.58
C VAL A 22 29.74 -25.82 -17.05
N TYR A 23 28.89 -24.97 -16.48
CA TYR A 23 27.63 -25.38 -15.85
C TYR A 23 26.57 -25.77 -16.90
N ARG A 24 26.62 -25.12 -18.08
CA ARG A 24 25.83 -25.46 -19.26
C ARG A 24 26.14 -26.88 -19.75
N LEU A 25 27.42 -27.24 -19.85
CA LEU A 25 27.84 -28.58 -20.29
C LEU A 25 27.49 -29.67 -19.27
N LYS A 26 27.69 -29.40 -17.97
CA LYS A 26 27.33 -30.31 -16.88
C LYS A 26 25.82 -30.58 -16.80
N SER A 27 24.99 -29.54 -16.92
CA SER A 27 23.54 -29.70 -16.89
C SER A 27 23.01 -30.48 -18.10
N ALA A 28 23.57 -30.20 -19.29
CA ALA A 28 23.21 -30.94 -20.51
C ALA A 28 23.59 -32.42 -20.44
N SER A 29 24.78 -32.76 -19.91
CA SER A 29 25.24 -34.14 -19.81
C SER A 29 24.40 -34.98 -18.84
N VAL A 30 24.02 -34.42 -17.68
CA VAL A 30 23.12 -35.06 -16.71
C VAL A 30 21.74 -35.30 -17.31
N TRP A 31 21.22 -34.34 -18.08
CA TRP A 31 19.91 -34.45 -18.70
C TRP A 31 19.85 -35.51 -19.81
N ILE A 32 20.92 -35.64 -20.60
CA ILE A 32 21.08 -36.70 -21.60
C ILE A 32 21.18 -38.07 -20.92
N ARG A 33 21.95 -38.17 -19.83
CA ARG A 33 22.10 -39.41 -19.05
C ARG A 33 20.76 -39.90 -18.50
N ARG A 34 19.99 -39.01 -17.88
CA ARG A 34 18.64 -39.29 -17.38
C ARG A 34 17.73 -39.90 -18.46
N LYS A 35 17.75 -39.32 -19.67
CA LYS A 35 16.93 -39.80 -20.79
C LYS A 35 17.31 -41.20 -21.26
N LYS A 36 18.61 -41.50 -21.35
CA LYS A 36 19.09 -42.82 -21.76
C LYS A 36 18.72 -43.90 -20.75
N LEU A 37 18.92 -43.63 -19.46
CA LEU A 37 18.60 -44.55 -18.37
C LEU A 37 17.09 -44.80 -18.26
N GLY A 38 16.27 -43.75 -18.47
CA GLY A 38 14.82 -43.87 -18.54
C GLY A 38 14.34 -44.73 -19.72
N ALA A 39 14.98 -44.61 -20.89
CA ALA A 39 14.65 -45.44 -22.06
C ALA A 39 15.03 -46.92 -21.87
N GLN A 40 16.00 -47.22 -21.02
CA GLN A 40 16.44 -48.58 -20.69
C GLN A 40 15.67 -49.21 -19.52
N GLY A 41 14.66 -48.52 -18.97
CA GLY A 41 13.86 -49.02 -17.85
C GLY A 41 14.58 -49.03 -16.50
N LYS A 42 15.78 -48.44 -16.41
CA LYS A 42 16.56 -48.34 -15.16
C LYS A 42 16.09 -47.15 -14.34
N VAL A 43 14.96 -47.33 -13.66
CA VAL A 43 14.25 -46.26 -12.95
C VAL A 43 15.07 -45.66 -11.81
N ASP A 44 15.79 -46.47 -11.05
CA ASP A 44 16.52 -45.98 -9.87
C ASP A 44 17.78 -45.17 -10.24
N GLU A 45 18.52 -45.60 -11.27
CA GLU A 45 19.65 -44.84 -11.80
C GLU A 45 19.20 -43.51 -12.44
N ALA A 46 18.02 -43.50 -13.08
CA ALA A 46 17.43 -42.29 -13.64
C ALA A 46 16.98 -41.29 -12.55
N LYS A 47 16.45 -41.78 -11.43
CA LYS A 47 16.11 -40.95 -10.25
C LYS A 47 17.37 -40.33 -9.64
N GLU A 48 18.46 -41.07 -9.55
CA GLU A 48 19.74 -40.53 -9.05
C GLU A 48 20.28 -39.43 -9.97
N ALA A 49 20.17 -39.58 -11.30
CA ALA A 49 20.54 -38.52 -12.24
C ALA A 49 19.68 -37.24 -12.09
N VAL A 50 18.40 -37.37 -11.70
CA VAL A 50 17.54 -36.23 -11.37
C VAL A 50 18.01 -35.56 -10.07
N ARG A 51 18.36 -36.34 -9.04
CA ARG A 51 18.90 -35.80 -7.78
C ARG A 51 20.17 -35.00 -8.01
N GLN A 52 21.05 -35.47 -8.90
CA GLN A 52 22.25 -34.74 -9.30
C GLN A 52 21.91 -33.43 -10.03
N ALA A 53 20.89 -33.43 -10.90
CA ALA A 53 20.44 -32.21 -11.58
C ALA A 53 19.89 -31.16 -10.59
N GLU A 54 19.12 -31.58 -9.59
CA GLU A 54 18.59 -30.70 -8.55
C GLU A 54 19.70 -30.16 -7.65
N LYS A 55 20.68 -30.99 -7.26
CA LYS A 55 21.86 -30.52 -6.50
C LYS A 55 22.60 -29.43 -7.25
N PHE A 56 22.89 -29.67 -8.54
CA PHE A 56 23.51 -28.62 -9.35
C PHE A 56 22.62 -27.39 -9.35
N LYS A 57 21.31 -27.50 -9.60
CA LYS A 57 20.40 -26.34 -9.68
C LYS A 57 20.42 -25.50 -8.39
N GLN A 58 20.47 -26.16 -7.24
CA GLN A 58 20.61 -25.52 -5.93
C GLN A 58 21.93 -24.73 -5.83
N GLU A 59 23.06 -25.34 -6.21
CA GLU A 59 24.37 -24.67 -6.26
C GLU A 59 24.34 -23.43 -7.19
N ARG A 60 23.66 -23.52 -8.35
CA ARG A 60 23.49 -22.38 -9.26
C ARG A 60 22.68 -21.26 -8.60
N THR A 61 21.53 -21.59 -8.01
CA THR A 61 20.70 -20.58 -7.35
C THR A 61 21.38 -19.95 -6.13
N ALA A 62 22.22 -20.70 -5.41
CA ALA A 62 23.02 -20.18 -4.30
C ALA A 62 24.09 -19.21 -4.79
N LEU A 63 24.84 -19.59 -5.84
CA LEU A 63 25.83 -18.70 -6.47
C LEU A 63 25.19 -17.46 -7.10
N GLU A 64 24.03 -17.60 -7.73
CA GLU A 64 23.27 -16.50 -8.32
C GLU A 64 22.77 -15.52 -7.25
N ARG A 65 22.33 -16.01 -6.08
CA ARG A 65 22.00 -15.16 -4.92
C ARG A 65 23.21 -14.41 -4.39
N LEU A 66 24.34 -15.10 -4.21
CA LEU A 66 25.59 -14.48 -3.76
C LEU A 66 26.09 -13.44 -4.77
N LEU A 67 26.00 -13.72 -6.08
CA LEU A 67 26.33 -12.78 -7.13
C LEU A 67 25.36 -11.59 -7.14
N THR A 68 24.07 -11.82 -6.96
CA THR A 68 23.08 -10.72 -6.92
C THR A 68 23.34 -9.82 -5.72
N GLN A 69 23.73 -10.38 -4.58
CA GLN A 69 24.12 -9.62 -3.39
C GLN A 69 25.43 -8.85 -3.58
N SER A 70 26.40 -9.38 -4.35
CA SER A 70 27.72 -8.76 -4.53
C SER A 70 27.87 -7.89 -5.78
N SER A 71 27.08 -8.13 -6.83
CA SER A 71 27.27 -7.58 -8.18
C SER A 71 26.28 -6.48 -8.55
N THR A 72 25.29 -6.19 -7.70
CA THR A 72 24.44 -5.00 -7.86
C THR A 72 24.84 -3.94 -6.83
N PRO A 73 25.84 -3.09 -7.11
CA PRO A 73 26.09 -1.90 -6.30
C PRO A 73 24.85 -0.99 -6.23
N ALA A 74 23.92 -1.07 -7.19
CA ALA A 74 22.67 -0.32 -7.18
C ALA A 74 21.78 -0.61 -5.95
N ASN A 75 21.58 -1.87 -5.57
CA ASN A 75 20.70 -2.21 -4.44
C ASN A 75 21.36 -1.90 -3.08
N HIS A 76 22.67 -2.09 -2.97
CA HIS A 76 23.39 -1.74 -1.75
C HIS A 76 23.58 -0.22 -1.60
N ILE A 77 23.69 0.52 -2.71
CA ILE A 77 23.64 1.99 -2.69
C ILE A 77 22.23 2.47 -2.36
N GLU A 78 21.18 1.82 -2.85
CA GLU A 78 19.80 2.22 -2.54
C GLU A 78 19.44 1.93 -1.08
N ASP A 79 19.79 0.76 -0.54
CA ASP A 79 19.59 0.45 0.88
C ASP A 79 20.47 1.32 1.79
N LEU A 80 21.73 1.57 1.40
CA LEU A 80 22.61 2.46 2.15
C LEU A 80 22.19 3.92 1.99
N ALA A 81 21.70 4.35 0.84
CA ALA A 81 21.14 5.68 0.61
C ALA A 81 19.85 5.87 1.37
N ASN A 82 19.00 4.84 1.51
CA ASN A 82 17.81 4.86 2.34
C ASN A 82 18.17 4.91 3.84
N GLN A 83 19.27 4.28 4.25
CA GLN A 83 19.79 4.38 5.61
C GLN A 83 20.49 5.73 5.89
N LEU A 84 21.16 6.34 4.90
CA LEU A 84 21.77 7.67 5.01
C LEU A 84 20.74 8.79 4.85
N SER A 85 19.70 8.59 4.03
CA SER A 85 18.61 9.53 3.87
C SER A 85 17.72 9.43 5.09
N LYS A 86 17.92 10.36 6.02
CA LYS A 86 17.09 10.46 7.23
C LYS A 86 15.62 10.53 6.77
N PRO A 87 14.76 9.57 7.17
CA PRO A 87 13.37 9.57 6.73
C PRO A 87 12.70 10.86 7.19
N MET A 88 12.18 11.62 6.22
CA MET A 88 11.47 12.88 6.45
C MET A 88 9.97 12.63 6.43
N GLU A 89 9.27 13.19 7.40
CA GLU A 89 7.81 13.24 7.46
C GLU A 89 7.33 14.69 7.40
N VAL A 90 6.07 14.87 7.02
CA VAL A 90 5.43 16.18 6.98
C VAL A 90 4.63 16.40 8.26
N CYS A 91 4.88 17.52 8.93
CA CYS A 91 4.12 17.87 10.14
C CYS A 91 2.65 18.13 9.81
N GLN A 92 1.75 17.52 10.57
CA GLN A 92 0.30 17.62 10.34
C GLN A 92 -0.25 19.04 10.58
N VAL A 93 0.45 19.87 11.36
CA VAL A 93 0.00 21.23 11.73
C VAL A 93 0.47 22.27 10.71
N CYS A 94 1.78 22.38 10.49
CA CYS A 94 2.37 23.42 9.64
C CYS A 94 2.77 22.95 8.23
N GLY A 95 2.72 21.64 7.95
CA GLY A 95 3.08 21.11 6.63
C GLY A 95 4.58 21.20 6.29
N CYS A 96 5.42 21.58 7.24
CA CYS A 96 6.87 21.60 7.04
C CYS A 96 7.45 20.19 7.20
N PHE A 97 8.49 19.89 6.43
CA PHE A 97 9.24 18.65 6.55
C PHE A 97 10.01 18.63 7.88
N MET A 98 9.88 17.54 8.62
CA MET A 98 10.64 17.25 9.82
C MET A 98 11.26 15.85 9.74
N LEU A 99 12.36 15.66 10.45
CA LEU A 99 13.03 14.36 10.51
C LEU A 99 12.53 13.63 11.75
N VAL A 100 11.99 12.43 11.55
CA VAL A 100 11.30 11.66 12.60
C VAL A 100 12.27 11.11 13.65
N ASN A 101 13.47 10.76 13.21
CA ASN A 101 14.50 10.09 14.01
C ASN A 101 15.69 11.01 14.33
N ASP A 102 15.48 12.32 14.36
CA ASP A 102 16.53 13.28 14.74
C ASP A 102 16.57 13.50 16.27
N VAL A 103 17.55 14.28 16.73
CA VAL A 103 17.70 14.69 18.12
C VAL A 103 16.44 15.43 18.57
N GLN A 104 15.89 15.04 19.74
CA GLN A 104 14.65 15.57 20.32
C GLN A 104 14.60 17.10 20.34
N GLN A 105 15.73 17.78 20.59
CA GLN A 105 15.81 19.24 20.58
C GLN A 105 15.31 19.87 19.27
N ARG A 106 15.61 19.27 18.11
CA ARG A 106 15.15 19.81 16.80
C ARG A 106 13.64 19.64 16.61
N ILE A 107 13.09 18.56 17.16
CA ILE A 107 11.66 18.30 17.15
C ILE A 107 10.95 19.34 18.03
N ASP A 108 11.52 19.64 19.19
CA ASP A 108 10.98 20.65 20.10
C ASP A 108 11.06 22.06 19.49
N ASP A 109 12.17 22.41 18.84
CA ASP A 109 12.32 23.69 18.12
C ASP A 109 11.30 23.84 16.98
N HIS A 110 10.90 22.75 16.33
CA HIS A 110 9.83 22.76 15.34
C HIS A 110 8.48 23.08 15.99
N TYR A 111 8.14 22.44 17.12
CA TYR A 111 6.87 22.66 17.82
C TYR A 111 6.78 24.04 18.47
N ALA A 112 7.89 24.54 19.02
CA ALA A 112 8.02 25.91 19.55
C ALA A 112 8.19 26.97 18.44
N GLY A 113 8.29 26.54 17.18
CA GLY A 113 8.43 27.42 16.04
C GLY A 113 7.19 28.28 15.80
N LYS A 114 7.41 29.55 15.40
CA LYS A 114 6.34 30.51 15.12
C LYS A 114 5.35 30.00 14.07
N GLN A 115 5.84 29.29 13.05
CA GLN A 115 4.99 28.72 12.00
C GLN A 115 4.05 27.67 12.58
N HIS A 116 4.57 26.74 13.39
CA HIS A 116 3.77 25.71 14.02
C HIS A 116 2.70 26.31 14.93
N MET A 117 3.08 27.23 15.81
CA MET A 117 2.14 27.91 16.71
C MET A 117 1.08 28.74 15.96
N ALA A 118 1.47 29.43 14.87
CA ALA A 118 0.55 30.23 14.07
C ALA A 118 -0.50 29.35 13.38
N TYR A 119 -0.07 28.26 12.73
CA TYR A 119 -0.99 27.32 12.07
C TYR A 119 -1.89 26.59 13.08
N ALA A 120 -1.37 26.23 14.25
CA ALA A 120 -2.19 25.66 15.33
C ALA A 120 -3.31 26.62 15.75
N LYS A 121 -2.99 27.90 15.93
CA LYS A 121 -3.98 28.93 16.27
C LYS A 121 -5.01 29.13 15.16
N ILE A 122 -4.58 29.18 13.90
CA ILE A 122 -5.49 29.33 12.75
C ILE A 122 -6.48 28.16 12.70
N ARG A 123 -6.00 26.92 12.86
CA ARG A 123 -6.87 25.74 12.90
C ARG A 123 -7.90 25.80 14.02
N ALA A 124 -7.47 26.15 15.23
CA ALA A 124 -8.38 26.31 16.37
C ALA A 124 -9.47 27.36 16.09
N THR A 125 -9.11 28.49 15.46
CA THR A 125 -10.09 29.53 15.12
C THR A 125 -11.09 29.09 14.04
N ILE A 126 -10.64 28.30 13.06
CA ILE A 126 -11.52 27.74 12.02
C ILE A 126 -12.53 26.77 12.66
N GLU A 127 -12.06 25.87 13.53
CA GLU A 127 -12.94 24.93 14.23
C GLU A 127 -13.98 25.64 15.11
N GLU A 128 -13.58 26.72 15.79
CA GLU A 128 -14.51 27.54 16.57
C GLU A 128 -15.56 28.22 15.68
N MET A 129 -15.14 28.78 14.54
CA MET A 129 -16.04 29.40 13.57
C MET A 129 -17.03 28.38 12.98
N ASP A 130 -16.57 27.17 12.68
CA ASP A 130 -17.42 26.11 12.13
C ASP A 130 -18.42 25.60 13.15
N LYS A 131 -18.02 25.42 14.41
CA LYS A 131 -18.94 25.10 15.52
C LYS A 131 -20.01 26.18 15.67
N LYS A 132 -19.64 27.47 15.68
CA LYS A 132 -20.61 28.58 15.75
C LYS A 132 -21.56 28.59 14.56
N ARG A 133 -21.07 28.30 13.34
CA ARG A 133 -21.92 28.18 12.14
C ARG A 133 -22.89 27.02 12.27
N GLU A 134 -22.45 25.88 12.79
CA GLU A 134 -23.30 24.71 13.00
C GLU A 134 -24.37 24.96 14.05
N GLU A 135 -24.04 25.58 15.17
CA GLU A 135 -25.00 25.98 16.19
C GLU A 135 -26.06 26.94 15.64
N LYS A 136 -25.65 27.94 14.85
CA LYS A 136 -26.60 28.85 14.18
C LYS A 136 -27.55 28.09 13.25
N ARG A 137 -27.03 27.14 12.46
CA ARG A 137 -27.86 26.28 11.59
C ARG A 137 -28.85 25.44 12.41
N LYS A 138 -28.40 24.82 13.50
CA LYS A 138 -29.26 24.02 14.40
C LYS A 138 -30.34 24.88 15.07
N LYS A 139 -29.99 26.06 15.58
CA LYS A 139 -30.92 27.03 16.18
C LYS A 139 -31.98 27.47 15.17
N ALA A 140 -31.57 27.85 13.95
CA ALA A 140 -32.50 28.24 12.89
C ALA A 140 -33.48 27.12 12.51
N LEU A 141 -33.01 25.85 12.47
CA LEU A 141 -33.86 24.70 12.21
C LEU A 141 -34.90 24.49 13.33
N ILE A 142 -34.47 24.58 14.59
CA ILE A 142 -35.37 24.45 15.75
C ILE A 142 -36.39 25.58 15.73
N GLU A 143 -35.95 26.83 15.56
CA GLU A 143 -36.83 28.00 15.49
C GLU A 143 -37.85 27.89 14.36
N GLY A 144 -37.44 27.40 13.17
CA GLY A 144 -38.34 27.11 12.06
C GLY A 144 -39.41 26.08 12.40
N LYS A 145 -39.05 24.99 13.11
CA LYS A 145 -40.00 23.98 13.59
C LYS A 145 -41.01 24.57 14.59
N TRP A 146 -40.54 25.36 15.56
CA TRP A 146 -41.40 26.04 16.53
C TRP A 146 -42.38 26.99 15.85
N LYS A 147 -41.91 27.78 14.87
CA LYS A 147 -42.77 28.70 14.09
C LYS A 147 -43.84 27.94 13.28
N CYS A 148 -43.49 26.84 12.62
CA CYS A 148 -44.46 26.02 11.88
C CYS A 148 -45.49 25.37 12.82
N ALA A 149 -45.04 24.84 13.97
CA ALA A 149 -45.93 24.25 14.96
C ALA A 149 -46.90 25.28 15.57
N ALA A 150 -46.41 26.50 15.87
CA ALA A 150 -47.24 27.60 16.34
C ALA A 150 -48.30 27.98 15.31
N ARG A 151 -47.90 28.16 14.04
CA ARG A 151 -48.84 28.46 12.93
C ARG A 151 -49.89 27.36 12.76
N LEU A 152 -49.51 26.08 12.86
CA LEU A 152 -50.47 24.97 12.78
C LEU A 152 -51.48 25.02 13.95
N LYS A 153 -51.02 25.34 15.16
CA LYS A 153 -51.88 25.47 16.34
C LYS A 153 -52.88 26.62 16.20
N GLU A 154 -52.45 27.75 15.63
CA GLU A 154 -53.34 28.87 15.30
C GLU A 154 -54.42 28.45 14.28
N HIS A 155 -54.03 27.79 13.19
CA HIS A 155 -55.01 27.28 12.21
C HIS A 155 -56.01 26.28 12.82
N LEU A 156 -55.55 25.38 13.69
CA LEU A 156 -56.42 24.43 14.38
C LEU A 156 -57.38 25.13 15.33
N ASN A 157 -56.91 26.13 16.09
CA ASN A 157 -57.75 26.93 16.96
C ASN A 157 -58.78 27.74 16.16
N ALA A 158 -58.39 28.35 15.04
CA ALA A 158 -59.31 29.10 14.17
C ALA A 158 -60.40 28.20 13.57
N LYS A 159 -60.07 26.96 13.17
CA LYS A 159 -61.07 25.97 12.74
C LYS A 159 -62.03 25.60 13.87
N ARG A 160 -61.51 25.44 15.10
CA ARG A 160 -62.34 25.13 16.27
C ARG A 160 -63.30 26.27 16.60
N THR A 161 -62.84 27.52 16.62
CA THR A 161 -63.69 28.68 16.91
C THR A 161 -64.76 28.88 15.85
N PHE A 162 -64.41 28.69 14.56
CA PHE A 162 -65.38 28.73 13.47
C PHE A 162 -66.49 27.68 13.66
N SER A 163 -66.13 26.44 13.97
CA SER A 163 -67.09 25.36 14.21
C SER A 163 -68.01 25.59 15.42
N LEU A 164 -67.50 26.20 16.50
CA LEU A 164 -68.31 26.52 17.68
C LEU A 164 -69.32 27.64 17.38
N ASN A 165 -68.90 28.62 16.58
CA ASN A 165 -69.74 29.74 16.20
C ASN A 165 -70.85 29.32 15.20
N THR A 166 -70.57 28.39 14.29
CA THR A 166 -71.61 27.85 13.39
C THR A 166 -72.60 26.93 14.09
N ALA A 167 -72.18 26.20 15.13
CA ALA A 167 -73.07 25.33 15.92
C ALA A 167 -74.01 26.09 16.86
N SER A 168 -73.65 27.31 17.28
CA SER A 168 -74.46 28.14 18.20
C SER A 168 -75.46 29.05 17.49
N GLY A 169 -75.41 29.12 16.15
CA GLY A 169 -76.20 30.04 15.32
C GLY A 169 -77.36 29.39 14.55
N ALA A 170 -77.65 28.12 14.81
CA ALA A 170 -78.81 27.37 14.29
C ALA A 170 -79.73 26.99 15.46
#